data_AF-A0A7Y5LIG9-F1
#
_entry.id   AF-A0A7Y5LIG9-F1
#
_cell.length_a   1.000
_cell.length_b   1.000
_cell.length_c   1.000
_cell.angle_alpha   90.00
_cell.angle_beta   90.00
_cell.angle_gamma   90.00
#
_symmetry.space_group_name_H-M   'P 1'
#
loop_
_entity.id
_entity.type
_entity.pdbx_description
1 polymer ?
#
loop_
_entity_poly.entity_id
_entity_poly.type
_entity_poly.pdbx_seq_one_letter_code
_entity_poly.pdbx_strand_id
1 'polypeptide(L)'
;MKPICGILLTLTAVAAPGAVELERQALVGGQETSAAPGAVELDQADRKVLLDHLNRSSAEFLESVDGLTKEQWNYKPAAGVWSIAECAGHIVLSEDFLRGIIEKKILSAAASTKRVAERKVLDEKVIK
;
A
#
# COMPACT_ATOMS: atom_id res chain seq x y z
N MET A 1 15.45 33.69 51.52
CA MET A 1 14.74 34.03 50.27
C MET A 1 14.22 32.75 49.65
N LYS A 2 12.90 32.64 49.45
CA LYS A 2 12.19 31.42 49.01
C LYS A 2 12.18 31.34 47.47
N PRO A 3 12.43 30.17 46.85
CA PRO A 3 11.94 29.84 45.52
C PRO A 3 10.58 29.11 45.65
N ILE A 4 9.51 29.70 45.11
CA ILE A 4 8.14 29.18 45.19
C ILE A 4 7.74 28.62 43.81
N CYS A 5 7.65 27.29 43.76
CA CYS A 5 6.59 26.43 43.20
C CYS A 5 5.53 27.00 42.22
N GLY A 6 5.23 26.22 41.18
CA GLY A 6 3.95 26.19 40.45
C GLY A 6 4.15 26.07 38.93
N ILE A 7 4.19 24.88 38.32
CA ILE A 7 3.02 24.17 37.77
C ILE A 7 2.08 25.13 37.03
N LEU A 8 2.19 25.24 35.70
CA LEU A 8 1.09 24.92 34.80
C LEU A 8 1.55 24.82 33.33
N LEU A 9 1.34 23.63 32.78
CA LEU A 9 1.11 23.31 31.39
C LEU A 9 0.21 24.37 30.70
N THR A 10 0.72 25.12 29.73
CA THR A 10 -0.11 25.68 28.64
C THR A 10 0.70 25.72 27.33
N LEU A 11 0.70 24.57 26.67
CA LEU A 11 0.84 24.47 25.22
C LEU A 11 -0.26 25.34 24.59
N THR A 12 0.08 26.56 24.17
CA THR A 12 -0.82 27.38 23.36
C THR A 12 -0.59 27.03 21.90
N ALA A 13 -1.41 26.11 21.42
CA ALA A 13 -1.66 25.91 20.00
C ALA A 13 -2.23 27.21 19.42
N VAL A 14 -1.46 27.89 18.57
CA VAL A 14 -2.01 28.91 17.67
C VAL A 14 -2.40 28.20 16.37
N ALA A 15 -3.71 28.01 16.25
CA ALA A 15 -4.36 27.61 15.04
C ALA A 15 -4.17 28.68 13.96
N ALA A 16 -3.62 28.29 12.81
CA ALA A 16 -3.83 28.98 11.54
C ALA A 16 -4.90 28.20 10.77
N PRO A 17 -6.16 28.66 10.75
CA PRO A 17 -7.21 28.09 9.91
C PRO A 17 -7.09 28.67 8.49
N GLY A 18 -6.99 27.82 7.47
CA GLY A 18 -7.33 28.29 6.11
C GLY A 18 -6.62 27.73 4.89
N ALA A 19 -5.87 26.61 4.92
CA ALA A 19 -5.23 26.13 3.67
C ALA A 19 -5.10 24.61 3.43
N VAL A 20 -5.66 23.72 4.27
CA VAL A 20 -5.45 22.26 4.12
C VAL A 20 -6.77 21.44 4.14
N GLU A 21 -7.93 22.09 4.02
CA GLU A 21 -9.25 21.45 4.20
C GLU A 21 -10.12 21.48 2.93
N LEU A 22 -9.60 20.93 1.82
CA LEU A 22 -10.30 20.66 0.55
C LEU A 22 -9.27 19.89 -0.32
N GLU A 23 -9.00 18.60 -0.13
CA GLU A 23 -9.83 17.49 -0.62
C GLU A 23 -9.63 16.23 0.25
N ARG A 24 -9.85 16.35 1.55
CA ARG A 24 -9.82 15.20 2.49
C ARG A 24 -11.20 14.64 2.85
N GLN A 25 -12.23 14.89 2.03
CA GLN A 25 -13.53 14.22 2.13
C GLN A 25 -14.17 13.98 0.76
N ALA A 26 -13.82 12.85 0.14
CA ALA A 26 -14.73 12.14 -0.76
C ALA A 26 -14.28 10.68 -1.02
N LEU A 27 -14.00 9.86 0.01
CA LEU A 27 -14.11 8.39 -0.12
C LEU A 27 -14.03 7.61 1.22
N VAL A 28 -14.83 7.99 2.22
CA VAL A 28 -15.27 7.02 3.26
C VAL A 28 -16.75 6.77 3.04
N GLY A 29 -17.03 6.06 1.94
CA GLY A 29 -18.24 5.26 1.81
C GLY A 29 -17.84 3.84 2.17
N GLY A 30 -18.21 3.39 3.37
CA GLY A 30 -18.14 1.97 3.71
C GLY A 30 -19.03 1.18 2.77
N GLN A 31 -18.43 0.57 1.76
CA GLN A 31 -18.98 -0.62 1.14
C GLN A 31 -18.06 -1.77 1.49
N GLU A 32 -18.51 -2.61 2.41
CA GLU A 32 -18.16 -4.02 2.38
C GLU A 32 -18.72 -4.58 1.05
N THR A 33 -17.94 -4.46 -0.03
CA THR A 33 -18.21 -5.24 -1.23
C THR A 33 -17.77 -6.66 -0.93
N SER A 34 -18.68 -7.46 -0.38
CA SER A 34 -18.64 -8.91 -0.54
C SER A 34 -18.75 -9.19 -2.04
N ALA A 35 -17.60 -9.28 -2.71
CA ALA A 35 -17.51 -9.64 -4.12
C ALA A 35 -16.89 -11.04 -4.22
N ALA A 36 -17.75 -12.03 -4.45
CA ALA A 36 -17.35 -13.25 -5.14
C ALA A 36 -16.75 -12.87 -6.53
N PRO A 37 -15.84 -13.69 -7.09
CA PRO A 37 -14.97 -13.25 -8.17
C PRO A 37 -15.72 -13.22 -9.50
N GLY A 38 -16.23 -12.05 -9.87
CA GLY A 38 -16.34 -11.65 -11.28
C GLY A 38 -15.03 -10.96 -11.66
N ALA A 39 -14.39 -11.37 -12.75
CA ALA A 39 -13.25 -10.66 -13.29
C ALA A 39 -13.70 -9.24 -13.65
N VAL A 40 -13.35 -8.25 -12.83
CA VAL A 40 -13.43 -6.85 -13.21
C VAL A 40 -12.33 -6.67 -14.25
N GLU A 41 -12.72 -6.66 -15.52
CA GLU A 41 -11.82 -6.25 -16.60
C GLU A 41 -11.42 -4.81 -16.34
N LEU A 42 -10.15 -4.59 -16.00
CA LEU A 42 -9.60 -3.27 -15.79
C LEU A 42 -9.55 -2.54 -17.12
N ASP A 43 -10.14 -1.34 -17.19
CA ASP A 43 -9.99 -0.48 -18.35
C ASP A 43 -8.51 -0.07 -18.53
N GLN A 44 -8.13 0.23 -19.77
CA GLN A 44 -6.75 0.63 -20.08
C GLN A 44 -6.37 1.95 -19.38
N ALA A 45 -7.33 2.87 -19.20
CA ALA A 45 -7.07 4.10 -18.46
C ALA A 45 -6.77 3.81 -16.98
N ASP A 46 -7.59 2.97 -16.34
CA ASP A 46 -7.39 2.58 -14.93
C ASP A 46 -6.05 1.85 -14.75
N ARG A 47 -5.69 0.94 -15.67
CA ARG A 47 -4.38 0.27 -15.65
C ARG A 47 -3.23 1.27 -15.72
N LYS A 48 -3.32 2.26 -16.62
CA LYS A 48 -2.29 3.29 -16.74
C LYS A 48 -2.16 4.09 -15.45
N VAL A 49 -3.28 4.50 -14.85
CA VAL A 49 -3.29 5.25 -13.58
C VAL A 49 -2.61 4.44 -12.47
N LEU A 50 -2.92 3.16 -12.35
CA LEU A 50 -2.33 2.28 -11.34
C LEU A 50 -0.82 2.09 -11.54
N LEU A 51 -0.37 1.88 -12.78
CA LEU A 51 1.05 1.75 -13.10
C LEU A 51 1.82 3.06 -12.85
N ASP A 52 1.25 4.19 -13.26
CA ASP A 52 1.84 5.50 -13.01
C ASP A 52 1.96 5.78 -11.51
N HIS A 53 0.92 5.45 -10.74
CA HIS A 53 0.94 5.60 -9.28
C HIS A 53 2.00 4.71 -8.63
N LEU A 54 2.08 3.44 -9.01
CA LEU A 54 3.07 2.49 -8.48
C LEU A 54 4.51 2.98 -8.73
N ASN A 55 4.79 3.42 -9.95
CA ASN A 55 6.11 3.92 -10.30
C ASN A 55 6.44 5.23 -9.57
N ARG A 56 5.46 6.13 -9.45
CA ARG A 56 5.63 7.39 -8.72
C ARG A 56 5.92 7.15 -7.24
N SER A 57 5.13 6.32 -6.57
CA SER A 57 5.35 6.02 -5.14
C SER A 57 6.71 5.36 -4.90
N SER A 58 7.17 4.52 -5.84
CA SER A 58 8.52 3.93 -5.76
C SER A 58 9.62 4.98 -5.88
N ALA A 59 9.48 5.94 -6.80
CA ALA A 59 10.41 7.05 -6.94
C ALA A 59 10.42 7.96 -5.71
N GLU A 60 9.24 8.34 -5.21
CA GLU A 60 9.09 9.15 -3.99
C GLU A 60 9.71 8.47 -2.76
N PHE A 61 9.56 7.13 -2.65
CA PHE A 61 10.20 6.36 -1.59
C PHE A 61 11.74 6.43 -1.69
N LEU A 62 12.31 6.23 -2.88
CA LEU A 62 13.76 6.30 -3.09
C LEU A 62 14.31 7.71 -2.82
N GLU A 63 13.60 8.75 -3.25
CA GLU A 63 13.95 10.14 -2.96
C GLU A 63 13.91 10.43 -1.45
N SER A 64 12.93 9.87 -0.73
CA SER A 64 12.80 10.07 0.72
C SER A 64 13.95 9.50 1.55
N VAL A 65 14.64 8.49 1.03
CA VAL A 65 15.77 7.83 1.72
C VAL A 65 17.13 8.26 1.18
N ASP A 66 17.15 9.02 0.08
CA ASP A 66 18.39 9.52 -0.51
C ASP A 66 19.05 10.57 0.40
N GLY A 67 20.38 10.56 0.44
CA GLY A 67 21.17 11.50 1.24
C GLY A 67 21.13 11.30 2.77
N LEU A 68 20.47 10.27 3.29
CA LEU A 68 20.47 9.96 4.73
C LEU A 68 21.86 9.51 5.22
N THR A 69 22.31 10.03 6.37
CA THR A 69 23.55 9.55 7.00
C THR A 69 23.33 8.18 7.65
N LYS A 70 24.42 7.44 7.88
CA LYS A 70 24.37 6.13 8.53
C LYS A 70 23.76 6.18 9.93
N GLU A 71 23.94 7.29 10.63
CA GLU A 71 23.39 7.53 11.97
C GLU A 71 21.87 7.72 11.90
N GLN A 72 21.38 8.52 10.96
CA GLN A 72 19.95 8.72 10.74
C GLN A 72 19.26 7.43 10.25
N TRP A 73 19.90 6.70 9.34
CA TRP A 73 19.40 5.43 8.80
C TRP A 73 19.13 4.38 9.90
N ASN A 74 20.02 4.32 10.90
CA ASN A 74 19.93 3.37 12.01
C ASN A 74 19.36 3.97 13.30
N TYR A 75 18.89 5.21 13.27
CA TYR A 75 18.40 5.88 14.46
C TYR A 75 17.13 5.21 15.00
N LYS A 76 17.07 5.03 16.32
CA LYS A 76 15.90 4.51 17.04
C LYS A 76 15.48 5.49 18.13
N PRO A 77 14.29 6.11 18.04
CA PRO A 77 13.84 7.11 19.00
C PRO A 77 13.50 6.51 20.38
N ALA A 78 13.09 5.24 20.42
CA ALA A 78 12.80 4.50 21.64
C ALA A 78 13.05 3.00 21.45
N ALA A 79 13.18 2.27 22.55
CA ALA A 79 13.23 0.81 22.50
C ALA A 79 11.92 0.24 21.94
N GLY A 80 12.03 -0.65 20.95
CA GLY A 80 10.86 -1.27 20.30
C GLY A 80 10.28 -0.52 19.10
N VAL A 81 10.83 0.65 18.75
CA VAL A 81 10.45 1.38 17.52
C VAL A 81 11.40 0.99 16.38
N TRP A 82 10.87 0.90 15.16
CA TRP A 82 11.65 0.61 13.96
C TRP A 82 12.51 1.80 13.56
N SER A 83 13.75 1.51 13.15
CA SER A 83 14.57 2.49 12.45
C SER A 83 14.08 2.66 11.01
N ILE A 84 14.56 3.71 10.33
CA ILE A 84 14.27 3.95 8.91
C ILE A 84 14.72 2.74 8.07
N ALA A 85 15.89 2.17 8.40
CA ALA A 85 16.40 0.95 7.78
C ALA A 85 15.45 -0.25 7.90
N GLU A 86 14.86 -0.45 9.09
CA GLU A 86 13.94 -1.56 9.33
C GLU A 86 12.61 -1.35 8.60
N CYS A 87 12.08 -0.13 8.58
CA CYS A 87 10.89 0.21 7.79
C CYS A 87 11.12 -0.01 6.29
N ALA A 88 12.23 0.49 5.76
CA ALA A 88 12.59 0.32 4.35
C ALA A 88 12.76 -1.17 3.98
N GLY A 89 13.43 -1.94 4.83
CA GLY A 89 13.57 -3.38 4.66
C GLY A 89 12.23 -4.11 4.65
N HIS A 90 11.30 -3.73 5.54
CA HIS A 90 9.97 -4.33 5.57
C HIS A 90 9.17 -4.07 4.30
N ILE A 91 9.25 -2.85 3.74
CA ILE A 91 8.58 -2.50 2.47
C ILE A 91 9.11 -3.38 1.35
N VAL A 92 10.43 -3.45 1.17
CA VAL A 92 11.06 -4.25 0.09
C VAL A 92 10.68 -5.72 0.19
N LEU A 93 10.75 -6.31 1.40
CA LEU A 93 10.38 -7.72 1.60
C LEU A 93 8.89 -7.97 1.35
N SER A 94 8.02 -7.03 1.73
CA SER A 94 6.58 -7.14 1.52
C SER A 94 6.22 -7.07 0.03
N GLU A 95 6.85 -6.16 -0.73
CA GLU A 95 6.63 -6.03 -2.17
C GLU A 95 7.09 -7.27 -2.95
N ASP A 96 8.26 -7.80 -2.60
CA ASP A 96 8.77 -9.05 -3.19
C ASP A 96 7.83 -10.23 -2.89
N PHE A 97 7.34 -10.32 -1.66
CA PHE A 97 6.39 -11.36 -1.26
C PHE A 97 5.07 -11.26 -2.04
N LEU A 98 4.49 -10.06 -2.12
CA LEU A 98 3.24 -9.81 -2.85
C LEU A 98 3.40 -10.10 -4.35
N ARG A 99 4.49 -9.66 -4.97
CA ARG A 99 4.81 -9.96 -6.37
C ARG A 99 4.87 -11.46 -6.60
N GLY A 100 5.56 -12.20 -5.74
CA GLY A 100 5.63 -13.66 -5.82
C GLY A 100 4.28 -14.36 -5.72
N ILE A 101 3.33 -13.83 -4.93
CA ILE A 101 1.95 -14.33 -4.89
C ILE A 101 1.24 -14.07 -6.23
N ILE A 102 1.36 -12.86 -6.76
CA ILE A 102 0.71 -12.45 -8.02
C ILE A 102 1.21 -13.29 -9.18
N GLU A 103 2.52 -13.47 -9.33
CA GLU A 103 3.14 -14.31 -10.37
C GLU A 103 2.58 -15.74 -10.34
N LYS A 104 2.56 -16.37 -9.15
CA LYS A 104 1.98 -17.71 -8.98
C LYS A 104 0.51 -17.76 -9.38
N LYS A 105 -0.27 -16.73 -9.03
CA LYS A 105 -1.69 -16.65 -9.37
C LYS A 105 -1.90 -16.50 -10.87
N ILE A 106 -1.15 -15.64 -11.55
CA ILE A 106 -1.19 -15.46 -13.01
C ILE A 106 -0.87 -16.77 -13.73
N LEU A 107 0.22 -17.45 -13.34
CA LEU A 107 0.60 -18.74 -13.92
C LEU A 107 -0.48 -19.81 -13.70
N SER A 108 -1.07 -19.84 -12.51
CA SER A 108 -2.15 -20.80 -12.19
C SER A 108 -3.46 -20.51 -12.93
N ALA A 109 -3.77 -19.23 -13.18
CA ALA A 109 -4.97 -18.81 -13.90
C ALA A 109 -4.88 -19.17 -15.40
N ALA A 110 -3.71 -19.02 -16.03
CA ALA A 110 -3.49 -19.49 -17.39
C ALA A 110 -3.69 -21.00 -17.52
N ALA A 111 -3.22 -21.77 -16.52
CA ALA A 111 -3.40 -23.21 -16.48
C ALA A 111 -4.86 -23.64 -16.22
N SER A 112 -5.62 -22.88 -15.41
CA SER A 112 -7.02 -23.20 -15.13
C SER A 112 -7.93 -22.94 -16.34
N THR A 113 -7.71 -21.86 -17.10
CA THR A 113 -8.45 -21.56 -18.34
C THR A 113 -8.29 -22.66 -19.39
N LYS A 114 -7.06 -23.18 -19.56
CA LYS A 114 -6.81 -24.31 -20.48
C LYS A 114 -7.60 -25.56 -20.07
N ARG A 115 -7.58 -25.92 -18.78
CA ARG A 115 -8.33 -27.07 -18.24
C ARG A 115 -9.85 -26.91 -18.37
N VAL A 116 -10.36 -25.68 -18.24
CA VAL A 116 -11.79 -25.39 -18.45
C VAL A 116 -12.16 -25.55 -19.92
N ALA A 117 -11.33 -25.07 -20.85
CA ALA A 117 -11.56 -25.25 -22.28
C ALA A 117 -11.52 -26.74 -22.69
N GLU A 118 -10.55 -27.51 -22.18
CA GLU A 118 -10.45 -28.95 -22.40
C GLU A 118 -11.67 -29.71 -21.87
N ARG A 119 -12.18 -29.36 -20.69
CA ARG A 119 -13.42 -29.96 -20.16
C ARG A 119 -14.64 -29.67 -21.03
N LYS A 120 -14.83 -28.43 -21.48
CA LYS A 120 -15.95 -28.08 -22.38
C LYS A 120 -15.91 -28.88 -23.69
N VAL A 121 -14.72 -29.12 -24.24
CA VAL A 121 -14.55 -29.96 -25.44
C VAL A 121 -14.88 -31.43 -25.16
N LEU A 122 -14.57 -31.93 -23.97
CA LEU A 122 -14.94 -33.29 -23.56
C LEU A 122 -16.45 -33.41 -23.34
N ASP A 123 -17.08 -32.45 -22.68
CA ASP A 123 -18.53 -32.44 -22.44
C ASP A 123 -19.32 -32.45 -23.76
N GLU A 124 -18.90 -31.66 -24.75
CA GLU A 124 -19.50 -31.65 -26.10
C GLU A 124 -19.39 -33.00 -26.81
N LYS A 125 -18.34 -33.78 -26.54
CA LYS A 125 -18.18 -35.14 -27.09
C LYS A 125 -19.07 -36.17 -26.39
N VAL A 126 -19.48 -35.93 -25.15
CA VAL A 126 -20.38 -36.85 -24.41
C VAL A 126 -21.84 -36.66 -24.83
N ILE A 127 -22.20 -35.50 -25.39
CA ILE A 127 -23.59 -35.18 -25.78
C ILE A 127 -23.95 -35.76 -27.18
N LYS A 128 -22.99 -36.30 -27.93
CA LYS A 128 -23.21 -37.00 -29.21
C LYS A 128 -23.13 -38.51 -29.06
#